data_AF-A0A563VRJ0-F1
#
_entry.id   AF-A0A563VRJ0-F1
#
_cell.length_a   1.000
_cell.length_b   1.000
_cell.length_c   1.000
_cell.angle_alpha   90.00
_cell.angle_beta   90.00
_cell.angle_gamma   90.00
#
_symmetry.space_group_name_H-M   'P 1'
#
loop_
_entity.id
_entity.type
_entity.pdbx_description
1 polymer ?
#
loop_
_entity_poly.entity_id
_entity_poly.type
_entity_poly.pdbx_seq_one_letter_code
_entity_poly.pdbx_strand_id
1 'polypeptide(L)'
;MRPNPIFNPSGDDTIENRSIWFGNTTNLMQLNDVRYSWAIGLYQQMRENFWIPQKLDLTQDVTDYWNLTAEERHAYDGILSYLTFLDSIQTCNLPHLKSCITAPEVSLCIAEQIAQEGMHNQSYRATPFSLN
;
A
#
# COMPACT_ATOMS: atom_id res chain seq x y z
N MET A 1 8.06 12.04 17.11
CA MET A 1 9.08 11.08 16.63
C MET A 1 9.90 11.77 15.54
N ARG A 2 11.21 11.56 15.48
CA ARG A 2 12.09 12.20 14.49
C ARG A 2 12.19 11.31 13.24
N PRO A 3 11.95 11.83 12.03
CA PRO A 3 12.17 11.07 10.80
C PRO A 3 13.64 10.64 10.68
N ASN A 4 13.88 9.46 10.12
CA ASN A 4 15.25 9.03 9.83
C ASN A 4 15.88 9.93 8.76
N PRO A 5 17.20 10.20 8.83
CA PRO A 5 17.91 10.87 7.75
C PRO A 5 17.79 10.04 6.46
N ILE A 6 17.95 10.66 5.29
CA ILE A 6 17.94 9.90 4.02
C ILE A 6 19.08 8.88 3.97
N PHE A 7 20.25 9.26 4.47
CA PHE A 7 21.44 8.42 4.56
C PHE A 7 22.20 8.75 5.85
N ASN A 8 22.71 7.73 6.53
CA ASN A 8 23.46 7.86 7.77
C ASN A 8 24.80 7.13 7.65
N PRO A 9 25.92 7.82 7.36
CA PRO A 9 27.22 7.17 7.18
C PRO A 9 27.77 6.52 8.47
N SER A 10 27.22 6.89 9.63
CA SER A 10 27.59 6.32 10.94
C SER A 10 26.61 5.25 11.42
N GLY A 11 25.74 4.77 10.53
CA GLY A 11 24.81 3.68 10.80
C GLY A 11 25.52 2.33 10.96
N ASP A 12 24.81 1.41 11.59
CA ASP A 12 25.21 0.02 11.80
C ASP A 12 24.14 -0.91 11.22
N ASP A 13 24.47 -1.55 10.10
CA ASP A 13 23.56 -2.44 9.39
C ASP A 13 23.75 -3.93 9.74
N THR A 14 24.52 -4.24 10.80
CA THR A 14 24.65 -5.61 11.33
C THR A 14 23.28 -6.16 11.71
N ILE A 15 23.00 -7.41 11.35
CA ILE A 15 21.68 -8.02 11.55
C ILE A 15 21.25 -7.97 13.01
N GLU A 16 22.18 -8.21 13.93
CA GLU A 16 21.95 -8.30 15.36
C GLU A 16 21.43 -6.99 15.95
N ASN A 17 21.78 -5.85 15.35
CA ASN A 17 21.41 -4.51 15.81
C ASN A 17 20.22 -3.89 15.04
N ARG A 18 19.76 -4.50 13.95
CA ARG A 18 18.59 -4.01 13.19
C ARG A 18 17.28 -4.07 13.97
N SER A 19 16.61 -2.94 14.12
CA SER A 19 15.23 -2.85 14.60
C SER A 19 14.29 -2.42 13.47
N ILE A 20 13.01 -2.79 13.57
CA ILE A 20 11.98 -2.31 12.62
C ILE A 20 11.83 -0.79 12.74
N TRP A 21 11.81 -0.27 13.96
CA TRP A 21 11.56 1.13 14.26
C TRP A 21 12.79 1.75 14.91
N PHE A 22 13.11 2.99 14.51
CA PHE A 22 14.09 3.87 15.18
C PHE A 22 15.48 3.26 15.43
N GLY A 23 15.93 2.33 14.59
CA GLY A 23 17.28 1.75 14.64
C GLY A 23 18.36 2.70 14.08
N ASN A 24 19.62 2.41 14.40
CA ASN A 24 20.75 3.13 13.83
C ASN A 24 21.18 2.48 12.50
N THR A 25 20.39 2.59 11.44
CA THR A 25 20.75 2.08 10.11
C THR A 25 21.45 3.14 9.27
N THR A 26 22.20 2.72 8.25
CA THR A 26 22.70 3.62 7.19
C THR A 26 21.61 4.01 6.18
N ASN A 27 20.49 3.28 6.15
CA ASN A 27 19.45 3.25 5.12
C ASN A 27 19.88 2.67 3.77
N LEU A 28 21.02 1.96 3.70
CA LEU A 28 21.35 1.17 2.52
C LEU A 28 20.42 -0.05 2.42
N MET A 29 19.95 -0.33 1.20
CA MET A 29 19.03 -1.44 0.93
C MET A 29 19.80 -2.76 0.77
N GLN A 30 20.40 -3.24 1.86
CA GLN A 30 21.13 -4.53 1.88
C GLN A 30 20.17 -5.70 2.08
N LEU A 31 19.70 -6.28 0.98
CA LEU A 31 18.68 -7.34 0.97
C LEU A 31 19.24 -8.76 0.93
N ASN A 32 20.56 -8.91 0.76
CA ASN A 32 21.22 -10.22 0.78
C ASN A 32 21.29 -10.80 2.20
N ASP A 33 21.19 -9.95 3.22
CA ASP A 33 21.38 -10.30 4.61
C ASP A 33 20.31 -9.55 5.43
N VAL A 34 19.20 -10.23 5.70
CA VAL A 34 17.97 -9.64 6.29
C VAL A 34 17.69 -10.25 7.66
N ARG A 35 17.17 -9.43 8.58
CA ARG A 35 16.78 -9.89 9.92
C ARG A 35 15.39 -10.50 9.91
N TYR A 36 14.47 -9.88 9.18
CA TYR A 36 13.05 -10.24 9.14
C TYR A 36 12.73 -11.00 7.86
N SER A 37 13.06 -12.29 7.82
CA SER A 37 12.87 -13.14 6.63
C SER A 37 11.42 -13.20 6.13
N TRP A 38 10.44 -13.09 7.04
CA TRP A 38 9.01 -13.01 6.69
C TRP A 38 8.68 -11.82 5.78
N ALA A 39 9.42 -10.71 5.88
CA ALA A 39 9.16 -9.52 5.08
C ALA A 39 9.51 -9.76 3.60
N ILE A 40 10.53 -10.56 3.32
CA ILE A 40 10.88 -10.94 1.94
C ILE A 40 9.78 -11.82 1.33
N GLY A 41 9.29 -12.82 2.07
CA GLY A 41 8.18 -13.66 1.62
C GLY A 41 6.90 -12.85 1.37
N LEU A 42 6.57 -11.94 2.29
CA LEU A 42 5.43 -11.03 2.12
C LEU A 42 5.56 -10.16 0.88
N TYR A 43 6.73 -9.52 0.68
CA TYR A 43 6.98 -8.71 -0.50
C TYR A 43 6.83 -9.52 -1.80
N GLN A 44 7.36 -10.75 -1.85
CA GLN A 44 7.19 -11.63 -3.02
C GLN A 44 5.72 -11.93 -3.29
N GLN A 45 4.96 -12.31 -2.26
CA GLN A 45 3.52 -12.57 -2.38
C GLN A 45 2.74 -11.32 -2.84
N MET A 46 3.09 -10.13 -2.34
CA MET A 46 2.48 -8.87 -2.77
C MET A 46 2.71 -8.62 -4.27
N ARG A 47 3.91 -8.91 -4.77
CA ARG A 47 4.26 -8.77 -6.19
C ARG A 47 3.60 -9.81 -7.08
N GLU A 48 3.45 -11.04 -6.60
CA GLU A 48 2.75 -12.12 -7.30
C GLU A 48 1.25 -11.80 -7.47
N ASN A 49 0.66 -11.10 -6.50
CA ASN A 49 -0.74 -10.65 -6.54
C ASN A 49 -0.97 -9.37 -7.36
N PHE A 50 0.02 -8.94 -8.16
CA PHE A 50 -0.13 -7.76 -8.99
C PHE A 50 -1.24 -7.94 -10.03
N TRP A 51 -2.12 -6.95 -10.12
CA TRP A 51 -3.18 -6.88 -11.11
C TRP A 51 -3.26 -5.47 -11.71
N ILE A 52 -4.04 -5.31 -12.78
CA ILE A 52 -4.20 -4.01 -13.46
C ILE A 52 -5.70 -3.73 -13.56
N PRO A 53 -6.22 -2.66 -12.93
CA PRO A 53 -7.65 -2.38 -12.90
C PRO A 53 -8.31 -2.29 -14.28
N GLN A 54 -7.63 -1.71 -15.25
CA GLN A 54 -8.15 -1.52 -16.61
C GLN A 54 -8.31 -2.81 -17.41
N LYS A 55 -7.80 -3.94 -16.91
CA LYS A 55 -7.97 -5.25 -17.56
C LYS A 55 -9.27 -5.95 -17.17
N LEU A 56 -9.97 -5.46 -16.15
CA LEU A 56 -11.26 -6.00 -15.76
C LEU A 56 -12.35 -5.38 -16.66
N ASP A 57 -13.20 -6.23 -17.22
CA ASP A 57 -14.37 -5.80 -17.97
C ASP A 57 -15.51 -5.48 -16.98
N LEU A 58 -15.92 -4.21 -16.94
CA LEU A 58 -17.00 -3.69 -16.09
C LEU A 58 -18.24 -3.30 -16.90
N THR A 59 -18.32 -3.69 -18.17
CA THR A 59 -19.38 -3.26 -19.09
C THR A 59 -20.77 -3.68 -18.59
N GLN A 60 -20.87 -4.89 -18.04
CA GLN A 60 -22.13 -5.40 -17.47
C GLN A 60 -22.49 -4.68 -16.17
N ASP A 61 -21.52 -4.45 -15.29
CA ASP A 61 -21.69 -3.76 -14.01
C ASP A 61 -22.27 -2.35 -14.19
N VAL A 62 -21.88 -1.62 -15.26
CA VAL A 62 -22.48 -0.33 -15.60
C VAL A 62 -23.97 -0.46 -15.85
N THR A 63 -24.40 -1.50 -16.57
CA THR A 63 -25.82 -1.73 -16.87
C THR A 63 -26.58 -2.14 -15.62
N ASP A 64 -26.03 -3.07 -14.84
CA ASP A 64 -26.66 -3.60 -13.63
C ASP A 64 -26.81 -2.53 -12.56
N TYR A 65 -25.84 -1.62 -12.44
CA TYR A 65 -25.92 -0.48 -11.53
C TYR A 65 -27.18 0.37 -11.77
N TRP A 66 -27.58 0.58 -13.03
CA TRP A 66 -28.79 1.32 -13.35
C TRP A 66 -30.09 0.58 -12.99
N ASN A 67 -30.03 -0.75 -12.89
CA ASN A 67 -31.15 -1.61 -12.54
C ASN A 67 -31.28 -1.87 -11.02
N LEU A 68 -30.31 -1.44 -10.21
CA LEU A 68 -30.38 -1.54 -8.75
C LEU A 68 -31.59 -0.77 -8.19
N THR A 69 -32.20 -1.33 -7.16
CA THR A 69 -33.18 -0.61 -6.34
C THR A 69 -32.53 0.60 -5.66
N ALA A 70 -33.34 1.54 -5.19
CA ALA A 70 -32.83 2.73 -4.51
C ALA A 70 -32.03 2.40 -3.24
N GLU A 71 -32.44 1.36 -2.50
CA GLU A 71 -31.76 0.92 -1.28
C GLU A 71 -30.41 0.26 -1.59
N GLU A 72 -30.36 -0.61 -2.60
CA GLU A 72 -29.11 -1.24 -3.05
C GLU A 72 -28.11 -0.21 -3.57
N ARG A 73 -28.58 0.76 -4.37
CA ARG A 73 -27.72 1.83 -4.89
C ARG A 73 -27.19 2.70 -3.76
N HIS A 74 -28.02 3.06 -2.79
CA HIS A 74 -27.59 3.83 -1.63
C HIS A 74 -26.49 3.10 -0.84
N ALA A 75 -26.66 1.79 -0.61
CA ALA A 75 -25.65 0.97 0.06
C ALA A 75 -24.36 0.87 -0.78
N TYR A 76 -24.49 0.62 -2.09
CA TYR A 76 -23.34 0.54 -3.00
C TYR A 76 -22.51 1.82 -2.99
N ASP A 77 -23.15 2.97 -3.19
CA ASP A 77 -22.50 4.28 -3.22
C ASP A 77 -21.85 4.62 -1.87
N GLY A 78 -22.56 4.35 -0.77
CA GLY A 78 -22.06 4.59 0.57
C GLY A 78 -20.82 3.76 0.91
N ILE A 79 -20.85 2.46 0.60
CA ILE A 79 -19.72 1.55 0.85
C ILE A 79 -18.54 1.92 -0.04
N LEU A 80 -18.76 2.15 -1.33
CA LEU A 80 -17.71 2.48 -2.28
C LEU A 80 -17.03 3.83 -1.96
N SER A 81 -17.82 4.83 -1.56
CA SER A 81 -17.30 6.10 -1.06
C SER A 81 -16.44 5.91 0.19
N TYR A 82 -16.90 5.08 1.13
CA TYR A 82 -16.14 4.79 2.35
C TYR A 82 -14.83 4.06 2.07
N LEU A 83 -14.83 3.05 1.18
CA LEU A 83 -13.60 2.35 0.77
C LEU A 83 -12.60 3.29 0.09
N THR A 84 -13.07 4.15 -0.82
CA THR A 84 -12.24 5.18 -1.45
C THR A 84 -11.58 6.08 -0.41
N PHE A 85 -12.33 6.49 0.62
CA PHE A 85 -11.81 7.28 1.73
C PHE A 85 -10.75 6.52 2.54
N LEU A 86 -10.98 5.24 2.87
CA LEU A 86 -10.03 4.43 3.63
C LEU A 86 -8.69 4.27 2.89
N ASP A 87 -8.72 3.94 1.60
CA ASP A 87 -7.50 3.77 0.80
C ASP A 87 -6.76 5.10 0.57
N SER A 88 -7.50 6.21 0.52
CA SER A 88 -6.90 7.56 0.50
C SER A 88 -6.13 7.85 1.79
N ILE A 89 -6.68 7.50 2.96
CA ILE A 89 -5.97 7.63 4.23
C ILE A 89 -4.71 6.78 4.25
N GLN A 90 -4.77 5.52 3.80
CA GLN A 90 -3.60 4.65 3.78
C GLN A 90 -2.50 5.22 2.88
N THR A 91 -2.86 5.65 1.67
CA THR A 91 -1.92 6.26 0.71
C THR A 91 -1.22 7.49 1.30
N CYS A 92 -1.95 8.32 2.05
CA CYS A 92 -1.39 9.52 2.69
C CYS A 92 -0.58 9.20 3.95
N ASN A 93 -0.99 8.22 4.76
CA ASN A 93 -0.41 7.98 6.09
C ASN A 93 0.80 7.04 6.06
N LEU A 94 0.79 6.00 5.22
CA LEU A 94 1.88 5.02 5.14
C LEU A 94 3.26 5.64 4.85
N PRO A 95 3.43 6.68 4.01
CA PRO A 95 4.71 7.37 3.85
C PRO A 95 5.25 7.97 5.16
N HIS A 96 4.36 8.47 6.03
CA HIS A 96 4.75 9.04 7.32
C HIS A 96 5.26 7.94 8.26
N LEU A 97 4.61 6.78 8.29
CA LEU A 97 5.07 5.62 9.06
C LEU A 97 6.40 5.08 8.51
N LYS A 98 6.53 4.98 7.19
CA LYS A 98 7.76 4.53 6.50
C LYS A 98 8.98 5.35 6.91
N SER A 99 8.82 6.64 7.17
CA SER A 99 9.92 7.52 7.59
C SER A 99 10.58 7.14 8.92
N CYS A 100 9.89 6.34 9.74
CA CYS A 100 10.36 5.85 11.03
C CYS A 100 10.87 4.39 10.98
N ILE A 101 10.68 3.70 9.85
CA ILE A 101 11.11 2.32 9.66
C ILE A 101 12.59 2.30 9.27
N THR A 102 13.35 1.45 9.94
CA THR A 102 14.81 1.32 9.81
C THR A 102 15.26 -0.03 9.30
N ALA A 103 14.35 -1.01 9.18
CA ALA A 103 14.63 -2.29 8.54
C ALA A 103 14.37 -2.19 7.03
N PRO A 104 15.38 -2.41 6.15
CA PRO A 104 15.22 -2.25 4.71
C PRO A 104 14.18 -3.20 4.11
N GLU A 105 14.12 -4.45 4.57
CA GLU A 105 13.15 -5.45 4.11
C GLU A 105 11.69 -5.09 4.44
N VAL A 106 11.45 -4.44 5.58
CA VAL A 106 10.11 -3.94 5.96
C VAL A 106 9.78 -2.66 5.18
N SER A 107 10.78 -1.79 4.97
CA SER A 107 10.64 -0.58 4.16
C SER A 107 10.19 -0.88 2.72
N LEU A 108 10.64 -2.01 2.15
CA LEU A 108 10.17 -2.51 0.85
C LEU A 108 8.69 -2.92 0.89
N CYS A 109 8.27 -3.66 1.91
CA CYS A 109 6.87 -4.06 2.05
C CYS A 109 5.94 -2.85 2.12
N ILE A 110 6.31 -1.83 2.90
CA ILE A 110 5.50 -0.60 2.99
C ILE A 110 5.51 0.18 1.67
N ALA A 111 6.62 0.19 0.94
CA ALA A 111 6.67 0.82 -0.39
C ALA A 111 5.74 0.12 -1.39
N GLU A 112 5.71 -1.22 -1.39
CA GLU A 112 4.79 -1.99 -2.23
C GLU A 112 3.33 -1.80 -1.77
N GLN A 113 3.08 -1.73 -0.47
CA GLN A 113 1.74 -1.47 0.05
C GLN A 113 1.21 -0.12 -0.44
N ILE A 114 2.02 0.95 -0.36
CA ILE A 114 1.65 2.27 -0.89
C ILE A 114 1.31 2.19 -2.38
N ALA A 115 2.06 1.41 -3.17
CA ALA A 115 1.76 1.22 -4.58
C ALA A 115 0.42 0.48 -4.79
N GLN A 116 0.12 -0.53 -3.96
CA GLN A 116 -1.17 -1.24 -4.00
C GLN A 116 -2.34 -0.34 -3.62
N GLU A 117 -2.21 0.52 -2.60
CA GLU A 117 -3.28 1.48 -2.26
C GLU A 117 -3.50 2.51 -3.38
N GLY A 118 -2.45 2.94 -4.06
CA GLY A 118 -2.57 3.77 -5.26
C GLY A 118 -3.35 3.07 -6.39
N MET A 119 -3.13 1.76 -6.56
CA MET A 119 -3.87 0.93 -7.51
C MET A 119 -5.33 0.72 -7.10
N HIS A 120 -5.63 0.51 -5.81
CA HIS A 120 -7.00 0.46 -5.30
C HIS A 120 -7.75 1.77 -5.58
N ASN A 121 -7.14 2.92 -5.29
CA ASN A 121 -7.73 4.23 -5.61
C ASN A 121 -7.97 4.40 -7.12
N GLN A 122 -7.09 3.87 -7.97
CA GLN A 122 -7.29 3.91 -9.41
C GLN A 122 -8.45 3.02 -9.87
N SER A 123 -8.69 1.87 -9.21
CA SER A 123 -9.77 0.96 -9.60
C SER A 123 -11.14 1.57 -9.37
N TYR A 124 -11.33 2.34 -8.28
CA TYR A 124 -12.60 3.03 -8.01
C TYR A 124 -12.97 4.03 -9.10
N ARG A 125 -12.00 4.65 -9.78
CA ARG A 125 -12.25 5.56 -10.93
C ARG A 125 -12.80 4.86 -12.17
N ALA A 126 -12.76 3.54 -12.24
CA ALA A 126 -13.34 2.78 -13.34
C ALA A 126 -14.79 2.35 -13.06
N THR A 127 -15.28 2.56 -11.84
CA THR A 127 -16.62 2.14 -11.43
C THR A 127 -17.69 3.15 -11.87
N PRO A 128 -18.96 2.70 -12.06
CA PRO A 128 -20.07 3.56 -12.49
C PRO A 128 -20.32 4.77 -11.59
N PHE A 129 -19.97 4.67 -10.31
CA PHE A 129 -20.08 5.75 -9.32
C PHE A 129 -19.26 7.00 -9.69
N SER A 130 -18.09 6.81 -10.29
CA SER A 130 -17.16 7.90 -10.64
C SER A 130 -17.49 8.62 -11.96
N LEU A 131 -18.56 8.20 -12.66
CA LEU A 131 -19.01 8.77 -13.93
C LEU A 131 -20.16 9.81 -13.78
N ASN A 132 -20.57 10.09 -12.54
CA ASN A 132 -21.50 11.18 -12.18
C ASN A 132 -20.75 12.34 -11.52
#